data_AF-A0A847ZDN7-F1
#
_entry.id   AF-A0A847ZDN7-F1
#
_cell.length_a   1.000
_cell.length_b   1.000
_cell.length_c   1.000
_cell.angle_alpha   90.00
_cell.angle_beta   90.00
_cell.angle_gamma   90.00
#
_symmetry.space_group_name_H-M   'P 1'
#
loop_
_entity.id
_entity.type
_entity.pdbx_description
1 polymer ?
#
loop_
_entity_poly.entity_id
_entity_poly.type
_entity_poly.pdbx_seq_one_letter_code
_entity_poly.pdbx_strand_id
1 'polypeptide(L)'
;MIDYIERHETYIRELLTGHPEKETLAELLVYHDRQISWVQQERLAHLITMMFVCLFFLLAFGWTLIHFTLPYILLTALLLILSAAYILHYYRLENSVQRWYVLSNQIREKLLQAK
;
A
#
# COMPACT_ATOMS: atom_id res chain seq x y z
N MET A 1 -3.23 -6.16 -8.08
CA MET A 1 -2.05 -5.78 -7.26
C MET A 1 -1.85 -6.74 -6.09
N ILE A 2 -2.89 -7.07 -5.32
CA ILE A 2 -2.77 -7.99 -4.17
C ILE A 2 -2.42 -9.42 -4.61
N ASP A 3 -3.03 -9.92 -5.69
CA ASP A 3 -2.68 -11.24 -6.25
C ASP A 3 -1.25 -11.31 -6.81
N TYR A 4 -0.65 -10.16 -7.15
CA TYR A 4 0.76 -10.09 -7.53
C TYR A 4 1.65 -10.17 -6.28
N ILE A 5 1.24 -9.50 -5.20
CA ILE A 5 1.91 -9.52 -3.91
C ILE A 5 1.97 -10.94 -3.34
N GLU A 6 0.86 -11.66 -3.37
CA GLU A 6 0.79 -13.05 -2.89
C GLU A 6 1.63 -14.00 -3.74
N ARG A 7 1.60 -13.87 -5.07
CA ARG A 7 2.44 -14.70 -5.96
C ARG A 7 3.93 -14.45 -5.72
N HIS A 8 4.34 -13.21 -5.55
CA HIS A 8 5.73 -12.86 -5.24
C HIS A 8 6.15 -13.39 -3.87
N GLU A 9 5.26 -13.33 -2.87
CA GLU A 9 5.52 -13.88 -1.54
C GLU A 9 5.71 -15.40 -1.57
N THR A 10 4.84 -16.13 -2.28
CA THR A 10 4.98 -17.59 -2.45
C THR A 10 6.28 -17.95 -3.16
N TYR A 11 6.62 -17.23 -4.24
CA TYR A 11 7.87 -17.43 -4.98
C TYR A 11 9.11 -17.25 -4.10
N ILE A 12 9.16 -16.18 -3.29
CA ILE A 12 10.27 -15.95 -2.36
C ILE A 12 10.33 -17.02 -1.28
N ARG A 13 9.19 -17.44 -0.72
CA ARG A 13 9.15 -18.49 0.31
C ARG A 13 9.66 -19.83 -0.22
N GLU A 14 9.27 -20.22 -1.43
CA GLU A 14 9.75 -21.44 -2.10
C GLU A 14 11.28 -21.39 -2.35
N LEU A 15 11.80 -20.24 -2.79
CA LEU A 15 13.24 -20.06 -2.95
C LEU A 15 13.98 -20.13 -1.61
N LEU A 16 13.42 -19.55 -0.54
CA LEU A 16 14.03 -19.55 0.79
C LEU A 16 14.06 -20.93 1.46
N THR A 17 13.21 -21.88 1.03
CA THR A 17 13.24 -23.28 1.47
C THR A 17 14.33 -24.10 0.78
N GLY A 18 14.84 -23.67 -0.39
CA GLY A 18 15.81 -24.41 -1.19
C GLY A 18 17.29 -24.23 -0.79
N HIS A 19 17.60 -23.60 0.35
CA HIS A 19 18.97 -23.23 0.75
C HIS A 19 19.80 -22.59 -0.39
N PRO A 20 19.33 -21.48 -0.98
CA PRO A 20 19.98 -20.86 -2.12
C PRO A 20 21.36 -20.30 -1.72
N GLU A 21 22.28 -20.26 -2.68
CA GLU A 21 23.58 -19.62 -2.51
C GLU A 21 23.43 -18.16 -2.11
N LYS A 22 24.43 -17.66 -1.38
CA LYS A 22 24.43 -16.31 -0.80
C LYS A 22 24.29 -15.21 -1.85
N GLU A 23 24.86 -15.42 -3.02
CA GLU A 23 24.83 -14.50 -4.16
C GLU A 23 23.40 -14.40 -4.73
N THR A 24 22.72 -15.53 -4.92
CA THR A 24 21.30 -15.61 -5.29
C THR A 24 20.39 -14.93 -4.26
N LEU A 25 20.70 -15.08 -2.97
CA LEU A 25 19.95 -14.44 -1.88
C LEU A 25 20.10 -12.90 -1.90
N ALA A 26 21.30 -12.41 -2.23
CA ALA A 26 21.59 -10.98 -2.35
C ALA A 26 20.86 -10.36 -3.57
N GLU A 27 20.88 -11.03 -4.72
CA GLU A 27 20.13 -10.60 -5.90
C GLU A 27 18.62 -10.58 -5.65
N LEU A 28 18.09 -11.61 -4.97
CA LEU A 28 16.67 -11.70 -4.62
C LEU A 28 16.24 -10.54 -3.70
N LEU A 29 17.08 -10.17 -2.74
CA LEU A 29 16.84 -9.05 -1.84
C LEU A 29 16.79 -7.72 -2.61
N VAL A 30 17.73 -7.48 -3.53
CA VAL A 30 17.74 -6.27 -4.37
C VAL A 30 16.48 -6.20 -5.23
N TYR A 31 16.07 -7.33 -5.82
CA TYR A 31 14.82 -7.40 -6.58
C TYR A 31 13.59 -7.13 -5.71
N HIS A 32 13.50 -7.74 -4.52
CA HIS A 32 12.39 -7.54 -3.60
C HIS A 32 12.29 -6.10 -3.06
N ASP A 33 13.43 -5.48 -2.71
CA ASP A 33 13.47 -4.08 -2.28
C ASP A 33 13.03 -3.12 -3.39
N ARG A 34 13.33 -3.44 -4.66
CA ARG A 34 12.80 -2.69 -5.82
C ARG A 34 11.29 -2.82 -5.95
N GLN A 35 10.72 -4.01 -5.73
CA GLN A 35 9.27 -4.20 -5.71
C GLN A 35 8.60 -3.40 -4.59
N ILE A 36 9.19 -3.40 -3.39
CA ILE A 36 8.71 -2.57 -2.27
C ILE A 36 8.68 -1.09 -2.68
N SER A 37 9.74 -0.58 -3.32
CA SER A 37 9.81 0.82 -3.77
C SER A 37 8.69 1.17 -4.75
N TRP A 38 8.35 0.29 -5.69
CA TRP A 38 7.24 0.52 -6.63
C TRP A 38 5.89 0.62 -5.91
N VAL A 39 5.61 -0.28 -4.98
CA VAL A 39 4.35 -0.23 -4.22
C VAL A 39 4.30 1.00 -3.30
N GLN A 40 5.44 1.46 -2.78
CA GLN A 40 5.50 2.72 -2.03
C GLN A 40 5.14 3.94 -2.89
N GLN A 41 5.61 4.00 -4.14
CA GLN A 41 5.26 5.09 -5.06
C GLN A 41 3.76 5.12 -5.34
N GLU A 42 3.16 3.97 -5.60
CA GLU A 42 1.72 3.86 -5.80
C GLU A 42 0.93 4.25 -4.55
N ARG A 43 1.38 3.83 -3.36
CA ARG A 43 0.79 4.26 -2.09
C ARG A 43 0.86 5.77 -1.91
N LEU A 44 1.97 6.40 -2.27
CA LEU A 44 2.10 7.87 -2.19
C LEU A 44 1.08 8.57 -3.09
N ALA A 45 0.90 8.09 -4.32
CA ALA A 45 -0.12 8.63 -5.23
C ALA A 45 -1.53 8.46 -4.66
N HIS A 46 -1.85 7.31 -4.08
CA HIS A 46 -3.13 7.08 -3.39
C HIS A 46 -3.31 7.97 -2.16
N LEU A 47 -2.26 8.19 -1.37
CA LEU A 47 -2.30 9.09 -0.21
C LEU A 47 -2.62 10.52 -0.65
N ILE A 48 -1.89 11.03 -1.64
CA ILE A 48 -2.10 12.39 -2.17
C ILE A 48 -3.52 12.53 -2.70
N THR A 49 -3.99 11.57 -3.50
CA THR A 49 -5.34 11.59 -4.05
C THR A 49 -6.40 11.56 -2.94
N MET A 50 -6.22 10.71 -1.93
CA MET A 50 -7.11 10.64 -0.76
C MET A 50 -7.13 11.95 0.03
N MET A 51 -5.97 12.60 0.23
CA MET A 51 -5.90 13.90 0.89
C MET A 51 -6.72 14.97 0.15
N PHE A 52 -6.65 15.01 -1.18
CA PHE A 52 -7.48 15.93 -1.98
C PHE A 52 -8.97 15.61 -1.89
N VAL A 53 -9.35 14.32 -1.95
CA VAL A 53 -10.76 13.90 -1.80
C VAL A 53 -11.31 14.31 -0.42
N CYS A 54 -10.54 14.06 0.64
CA CYS A 54 -10.89 14.45 2.01
C CYS A 54 -10.97 15.98 2.16
N LEU A 55 -10.04 16.72 1.53
CA LEU A 55 -10.06 18.19 1.54
C LEU A 55 -11.33 18.72 0.86
N PHE A 56 -11.67 18.21 -0.33
CA PHE A 56 -12.89 18.61 -1.03
C PHE A 56 -14.15 18.21 -0.26
N PHE A 57 -14.14 17.06 0.41
CA PHE A 57 -15.22 16.67 1.33
C PHE A 57 -15.40 17.72 2.43
N LEU A 58 -14.32 18.13 3.11
CA LEU A 58 -14.38 19.11 4.19
C LEU A 58 -14.88 20.48 3.70
N LEU A 59 -14.41 20.93 2.53
CA LEU A 59 -14.87 22.19 1.91
C LEU A 59 -16.35 22.11 1.53
N ALA A 60 -16.78 21.03 0.88
CA ALA A 60 -18.18 20.82 0.52
C ALA A 60 -19.07 20.70 1.76
N PHE A 61 -18.61 19.99 2.79
CA PHE A 61 -19.32 19.87 4.06
C PHE A 61 -19.51 21.23 4.73
N GLY A 62 -18.45 22.05 4.83
CA GLY A 62 -18.53 23.41 5.35
C GLY A 62 -19.51 24.29 4.56
N TRP A 63 -19.51 24.17 3.22
CA TRP A 63 -20.46 24.89 2.36
C TRP A 63 -21.91 24.45 2.58
N THR A 64 -22.15 23.14 2.69
CA THR A 64 -23.48 22.56 2.95
C THR A 64 -24.06 23.03 4.30
N LEU A 65 -23.22 23.28 5.31
CA LEU A 65 -23.67 23.81 6.60
C LEU A 65 -24.20 25.25 6.51
N ILE A 66 -23.63 26.07 5.61
CA ILE A 66 -24.07 27.47 5.39
C ILE A 66 -25.28 27.49 4.45
N HIS A 67 -25.26 26.65 3.40
CA HIS A 67 -26.28 26.57 2.38
C HIS A 67 -26.92 25.19 2.37
N PHE A 68 -28.01 25.03 3.13
CA PHE A 68 -28.69 23.76 3.28
C PHE A 68 -29.60 23.43 2.08
N THR A 69 -29.00 23.11 0.94
CA THR A 69 -29.71 22.74 -0.29
C THR A 69 -29.44 21.28 -0.68
N LEU A 70 -30.45 20.64 -1.27
CA LEU A 70 -30.39 19.24 -1.74
C LEU A 70 -29.14 18.91 -2.59
N PRO A 71 -28.75 19.73 -3.59
CA PRO A 71 -27.56 19.45 -4.40
C PRO A 71 -26.27 19.38 -3.58
N TYR A 72 -26.08 20.27 -2.60
CA TYR A 72 -24.87 20.29 -1.78
C TYR A 72 -24.80 19.11 -0.82
N ILE A 73 -25.95 18.75 -0.21
CA ILE A 73 -26.05 17.55 0.64
C ILE A 73 -25.65 16.29 -0.15
N LEU A 74 -26.16 16.16 -1.38
CA LEU A 74 -25.85 15.01 -2.24
C LEU A 74 -24.37 14.95 -2.63
N LEU A 75 -23.76 16.09 -2.96
CA LEU A 75 -22.33 16.20 -3.24
C LEU A 75 -21.48 15.82 -2.01
N THR A 76 -21.82 16.35 -0.84
CA THR A 76 -21.14 16.03 0.42
C THR A 76 -21.24 14.54 0.74
N ALA A 77 -22.42 13.93 0.57
CA ALA A 77 -22.62 12.49 0.79
C ALA A 77 -21.81 11.64 -0.19
N LEU A 78 -21.75 12.03 -1.47
CA LEU A 78 -20.92 11.37 -2.48
C LEU A 78 -19.43 11.41 -2.10
N LEU A 79 -18.93 12.58 -1.72
CA LEU A 79 -17.53 12.75 -1.30
C LEU A 79 -17.21 12.00 0.00
N LEU A 80 -18.18 11.88 0.92
CA LEU A 80 -18.03 11.08 2.14
C LEU A 80 -17.85 9.59 1.81
N ILE A 81 -18.71 9.03 0.97
CA ILE A 81 -18.63 7.63 0.53
C ILE A 81 -17.29 7.38 -0.18
N LEU A 82 -16.90 8.29 -1.08
CA LEU A 82 -15.64 8.20 -1.79
C LEU A 82 -14.45 8.24 -0.84
N SER A 83 -14.45 9.15 0.13
CA SER A 83 -13.40 9.25 1.15
C SER A 83 -13.27 7.95 1.94
N ALA A 84 -14.38 7.39 2.42
CA ALA A 84 -14.39 6.13 3.16
C ALA A 84 -13.84 4.96 2.32
N ALA A 85 -14.24 4.86 1.05
CA ALA A 85 -13.74 3.84 0.12
C ALA A 85 -12.22 3.98 -0.12
N TYR A 86 -11.72 5.21 -0.31
CA TYR A 86 -10.28 5.47 -0.47
C TYR A 86 -9.49 5.14 0.78
N ILE A 87 -10.00 5.47 1.97
CA ILE A 87 -9.36 5.13 3.25
C ILE A 87 -9.23 3.61 3.39
N LEU A 88 -10.31 2.86 3.14
CA LEU A 88 -10.28 1.40 3.20
C LEU A 88 -9.27 0.80 2.21
N HIS A 89 -9.25 1.31 0.97
CA HIS A 89 -8.30 0.88 -0.04
C HIS A 89 -6.85 1.13 0.39
N TYR A 90 -6.58 2.31 0.95
CA TYR A 90 -5.26 2.69 1.45
C TYR A 90 -4.77 1.77 2.57
N TYR A 91 -5.61 1.46 3.56
CA TYR A 91 -5.26 0.53 4.64
C TYR A 91 -4.91 -0.87 4.13
N ARG A 92 -5.63 -1.36 3.12
CA ARG A 92 -5.34 -2.68 2.53
C ARG A 92 -3.97 -2.71 1.85
N LEU A 93 -3.59 -1.62 1.20
CA LEU A 93 -2.28 -1.47 0.56
C LEU A 93 -1.15 -1.39 1.59
N GLU A 94 -1.32 -0.56 2.62
CA GLU A 94 -0.33 -0.39 3.70
C GLU A 94 -0.05 -1.72 4.42
N ASN A 95 -1.09 -2.47 4.79
CA ASN A 95 -0.93 -3.77 5.42
C ASN A 95 -0.16 -4.77 4.55
N SER A 96 -0.24 -4.64 3.22
CA SER A 96 0.46 -5.53 2.30
C SER A 96 1.95 -5.19 2.20
N VAL A 97 2.28 -3.90 2.17
CA VAL A 97 3.68 -3.43 2.22
C VAL A 97 4.35 -3.79 3.54
N GLN A 98 3.61 -3.72 4.67
CA GLN A 98 4.13 -4.14 5.98
C GLN A 98 4.58 -5.61 6.00
N ARG A 99 3.80 -6.52 5.38
CA ARG A 99 4.20 -7.93 5.24
C ARG A 99 5.48 -8.08 4.42
N TRP A 100 5.65 -7.29 3.37
CA TRP A 100 6.86 -7.31 2.55
C TRP A 100 8.11 -6.81 3.30
N TYR A 101 8.00 -5.82 4.18
CA TYR A 101 9.14 -5.45 5.02
C TYR A 101 9.57 -6.57 5.97
N VAL A 102 8.60 -7.28 6.57
CA VAL A 102 8.91 -8.43 7.42
C VAL A 102 9.64 -9.51 6.60
N LEU A 103 9.20 -9.77 5.37
CA LEU A 103 9.86 -10.70 4.46
C LEU A 103 11.28 -10.25 4.09
N SER A 104 11.49 -8.97 3.77
CA SER A 104 12.83 -8.40 3.51
C SER A 104 13.76 -8.58 4.71
N ASN A 105 13.27 -8.35 5.92
CA ASN A 105 14.04 -8.58 7.15
C ASN A 105 14.43 -10.06 7.32
N GLN A 106 13.53 -11.00 7.05
CA GLN A 106 13.83 -12.43 7.09
C GLN A 106 14.93 -12.83 6.09
N ILE A 107 14.90 -12.28 4.88
CA ILE A 107 15.95 -12.51 3.87
C ILE A 107 17.29 -11.96 4.37
N ARG A 108 17.31 -10.75 4.95
CA ARG A 108 18.51 -10.12 5.53
C ARG A 108 19.10 -10.94 6.69
N GLU A 109 18.25 -11.44 7.59
CA GLU A 109 18.68 -12.28 8.70
C GLU A 109 19.34 -13.58 8.21
N LYS A 110 18.74 -14.27 7.23
CA LYS A 110 19.36 -15.46 6.64
C LYS A 110 20.69 -15.15 5.94
N LEU A 111 20.79 -14.00 5.27
CA LEU A 111 22.04 -13.56 4.63
C LEU A 111 23.16 -13.32 5.65
N LEU A 112 22.81 -12.76 6.81
CA LEU A 112 23.74 -12.51 7.91
C LEU A 112 24.16 -13.79 8.64
N GLN A 113 23.26 -14.77 8.77
CA GLN A 113 23.53 -16.07 9.39
C GLN A 113 24.33 -17.02 8.48
N ALA A 114 24.30 -16.83 7.15
CA ALA A 114 25.14 -17.54 6.20
C ALA A 114 26.58 -16.99 6.13
N LYS A 115 27.14 -16.61 7.27
CA LYS A 115 28.51 -16.10 7.45
C LYS A 115 29.30 -17.08 8.31
#